data_AF-A0A971PBP9-F1
#
_entry.id   AF-A0A971PBP9-F1
#
_cell.length_a   1.000
_cell.length_b   1.000
_cell.length_c   1.000
_cell.angle_alpha   90.00
_cell.angle_beta   90.00
_cell.angle_gamma   90.00
#
_symmetry.space_group_name_H-M   'P 1'
#
loop_
_entity.id
_entity.type
_entity.pdbx_description
1 polymer ?
#
loop_
_entity_poly.entity_id
_entity_poly.type
_entity_poly.pdbx_seq_one_letter_code
_entity_poly.pdbx_strand_id
1 'polypeptide(L)'
;MKKGLKMIGLLILIIAIAGGYFVFAKMNKKDVYQANDLQYVAKTQGRDFYIYSDGTWHKKFIKGVNMGAAKPGHFPGELAITKEEYLRWFQYIGDMNADVIRVYTTLKPDFYDALYEYNQQAKKPLYLLQGVWINEDDIAKLNDAYADNGKIKNDLVKDAKDLVDI
;
A
#
# COMPACT_ATOMS: atom_id res chain seq x y z
N MET A 1 7.62 56.54 -5.80
CA MET A 1 7.16 55.71 -4.67
C MET A 1 6.30 54.50 -5.05
N LYS A 2 5.32 54.60 -5.97
CA LYS A 2 4.41 53.46 -6.30
C LYS A 2 5.06 52.26 -7.01
N LYS A 3 6.19 52.43 -7.73
CA LYS A 3 6.90 51.32 -8.42
C LYS A 3 7.59 50.35 -7.44
N GLY A 4 8.17 50.85 -6.35
CA GLY A 4 8.81 50.01 -5.33
C GLY A 4 7.81 49.14 -4.58
N LEU A 5 6.61 49.67 -4.28
CA LEU A 5 5.56 48.93 -3.59
C LEU A 5 4.98 47.78 -4.44
N LYS A 6 4.83 47.99 -5.76
CA LYS A 6 4.43 46.93 -6.71
C LYS A 6 5.47 45.81 -6.82
N MET A 7 6.75 46.16 -6.75
CA MET A 7 7.86 45.20 -6.83
C MET A 7 7.95 44.33 -5.57
N ILE A 8 7.73 44.92 -4.38
CA ILE A 8 7.63 44.18 -3.11
C ILE A 8 6.44 43.23 -3.13
N GLY A 9 5.27 43.67 -3.60
CA GLY A 9 4.09 42.80 -3.72
C GLY A 9 4.30 41.62 -4.66
N LEU A 10 4.99 41.82 -5.78
CA LEU A 10 5.35 40.73 -6.71
C LEU A 10 6.32 39.73 -6.07
N LEU A 11 7.29 40.22 -5.29
CA LEU A 11 8.25 39.38 -4.58
C LEU A 11 7.58 38.50 -3.51
N ILE A 12 6.65 39.08 -2.74
CA ILE A 12 5.85 38.34 -1.76
C ILE A 12 5.01 37.25 -2.44
N LEU A 13 4.39 37.57 -3.58
CA LEU A 13 3.60 36.61 -4.34
C LEU A 13 4.46 35.44 -4.86
N ILE A 14 5.65 35.72 -5.39
CA ILE A 14 6.59 34.69 -5.85
C ILE A 14 7.04 33.81 -4.68
N ILE A 15 7.36 34.39 -3.52
CA ILE A 15 7.73 33.64 -2.32
C ILE A 15 6.56 32.76 -1.84
N ALA A 16 5.33 33.26 -1.86
CA ALA A 16 4.15 32.49 -1.49
C ALA A 16 3.88 31.32 -2.45
N ILE A 17 4.05 31.53 -3.76
CA ILE A 17 3.91 30.48 -4.78
C ILE A 17 5.02 29.45 -4.63
N ALA A 18 6.28 29.88 -4.50
CA ALA A 18 7.43 28.99 -4.32
C ALA A 18 7.33 28.19 -3.01
N GLY A 19 6.91 28.84 -1.93
CA GLY A 19 6.65 28.19 -0.64
C GLY A 19 5.50 27.18 -0.73
N GLY A 20 4.38 27.55 -1.39
CA GLY A 20 3.26 26.66 -1.64
C GLY A 20 3.64 25.45 -2.49
N TYR A 21 4.42 25.66 -3.55
CA TYR A 21 4.94 24.59 -4.40
C TYR A 21 5.91 23.68 -3.64
N PHE A 22 6.81 24.23 -2.82
CA PHE A 22 7.74 23.45 -2.02
C PHE A 22 7.02 22.57 -0.99
N VAL A 23 6.01 23.11 -0.31
CA VAL A 23 5.16 22.35 0.62
C VAL A 23 4.39 21.26 -0.13
N PHE A 24 3.80 21.58 -1.28
CA PHE A 24 3.08 20.61 -2.12
C PHE A 24 3.99 19.48 -2.61
N ALA A 25 5.20 19.80 -3.09
CA ALA A 25 6.17 18.82 -3.55
C ALA A 25 6.66 17.91 -2.41
N LYS A 26 6.84 18.45 -1.20
CA LYS A 26 7.22 17.66 -0.02
C LYS A 26 6.08 16.75 0.45
N MET A 27 4.83 17.22 0.45
CA MET A 27 3.66 16.42 0.84
C MET A 27 3.38 15.25 -0.11
N ASN A 28 3.72 15.38 -1.39
CA ASN A 28 3.49 14.33 -2.39
C ASN A 28 4.65 13.34 -2.55
N LYS A 29 5.75 13.49 -1.82
CA LYS A 29 6.87 12.56 -1.91
C LYS A 29 6.62 11.37 -0.99
N LYS A 30 6.33 10.20 -1.57
CA LYS A 30 6.34 8.94 -0.82
C LYS A 30 7.79 8.65 -0.41
N ASP A 31 8.05 8.69 0.88
CA ASP A 31 9.38 8.40 1.40
C ASP A 31 9.67 6.90 1.34
N VAL A 32 10.67 6.55 0.54
CA VAL A 32 11.17 5.19 0.38
C VAL A 32 12.60 5.16 0.89
N TYR A 33 12.91 4.21 1.77
CA TYR A 33 14.27 4.00 2.24
C TYR A 33 15.06 3.23 1.18
N GLN A 34 16.29 3.68 0.94
CA GLN A 34 17.21 3.12 -0.04
C GLN A 34 18.37 2.47 0.71
N ALA A 35 18.60 1.18 0.48
CA ALA A 35 19.70 0.43 1.07
C ALA A 35 20.35 -0.45 0.01
N ASN A 36 21.51 -0.04 -0.50
CA ASN A 36 22.15 -0.66 -1.65
C ASN A 36 21.17 -0.72 -2.83
N ASP A 37 20.86 -1.93 -3.32
CA ASP A 37 19.92 -2.17 -4.43
C ASP A 37 18.47 -2.37 -3.97
N LEU A 38 18.17 -2.22 -2.68
CA LEU A 38 16.84 -2.44 -2.11
C LEU A 38 16.12 -1.13 -1.81
N GLN A 39 14.86 -1.07 -2.21
CA GLN A 39 13.93 0.02 -1.87
C GLN A 39 12.78 -0.54 -1.05
N TYR A 40 12.53 0.04 0.13
CA TYR A 40 11.42 -0.40 0.98
C TYR A 40 10.91 0.72 1.89
N VAL A 41 9.65 0.62 2.29
CA VAL A 41 8.96 1.61 3.13
C VAL A 41 8.72 1.10 4.56
N ALA A 42 8.90 -0.20 4.79
CA ALA A 42 8.59 -0.85 6.05
C ALA A 42 9.65 -1.89 6.40
N LYS A 43 9.93 -2.05 7.70
CA LYS A 43 10.81 -3.11 8.21
C LYS A 43 10.33 -3.60 9.57
N THR A 44 10.86 -4.74 9.99
CA THR A 44 10.79 -5.19 11.38
C THR A 44 12.14 -5.03 12.06
N GLN A 45 12.13 -4.75 13.36
CA GLN A 45 13.32 -4.78 14.20
C GLN A 45 12.93 -5.31 15.58
N GLY A 46 13.51 -6.45 15.97
CA GLY A 46 13.06 -7.18 17.16
C GLY A 46 11.61 -7.64 17.01
N ARG A 47 10.72 -7.12 17.87
CA ARG A 47 9.28 -7.44 17.89
C ARG A 47 8.40 -6.31 17.34
N ASP A 48 9.01 -5.27 16.80
CA ASP A 48 8.33 -4.04 16.42
C ASP A 48 8.33 -3.81 14.91
N PHE A 49 7.26 -3.18 14.41
CA PHE A 49 7.16 -2.71 13.04
C PHE A 49 7.59 -1.25 12.94
N TYR A 50 8.27 -0.92 11.84
CA TYR A 50 8.70 0.43 11.54
C TYR A 50 8.31 0.81 10.13
N ILE A 51 7.85 2.05 9.97
CA ILE A 51 7.56 2.68 8.68
C ILE A 51 8.54 3.84 8.47
N TYR A 52 9.09 3.95 7.27
CA TYR A 52 9.96 5.06 6.91
C TYR A 52 9.11 6.24 6.43
N SER A 53 9.29 7.40 7.08
CA SER A 53 8.63 8.65 6.71
C SER A 53 9.38 9.84 7.29
N ASP A 54 9.35 10.97 6.58
CA ASP A 54 10.07 12.20 6.93
C ASP A 54 11.57 11.95 7.19
N GLY A 55 12.17 11.10 6.35
CA GLY A 55 13.59 10.74 6.45
C GLY A 55 13.98 9.90 7.68
N THR A 56 13.04 9.40 8.46
CA THR A 56 13.30 8.68 9.71
C THR A 56 12.43 7.43 9.87
N TRP A 57 12.86 6.50 10.72
CA TRP A 57 12.13 5.27 11.03
C TRP A 57 11.19 5.49 12.21
N HIS A 58 9.90 5.29 12.01
CA HIS A 58 8.87 5.45 13.04
C HIS A 58 8.35 4.08 13.46
N LYS A 59 8.47 3.75 14.74
CA LYS A 59 7.81 2.57 15.32
C LYS A 59 6.30 2.75 15.18
N LYS A 60 5.62 1.76 14.59
CA LYS A 60 4.18 1.83 14.34
C LYS A 60 3.47 0.59 14.86
N PHE A 61 2.40 0.81 15.62
CA PHE A 61 1.45 -0.25 15.91
C PHE A 61 0.47 -0.37 14.73
N ILE A 62 0.40 -1.57 14.15
CA ILE A 62 -0.38 -1.81 12.94
C ILE A 62 -1.86 -2.00 13.31
N LYS A 63 -2.71 -1.05 12.88
CA LYS A 63 -4.17 -1.16 12.92
C LYS A 63 -4.65 -1.42 11.51
N GLY A 64 -5.36 -2.51 11.29
CA GLY A 64 -5.77 -2.86 9.93
C GLY A 64 -7.02 -3.69 9.86
N VAL A 65 -7.50 -3.86 8.63
CA VAL A 65 -8.67 -4.64 8.28
C VAL A 65 -8.24 -5.79 7.37
N ASN A 66 -8.72 -7.00 7.67
CA ASN A 66 -8.60 -8.11 6.73
C ASN A 66 -9.71 -7.99 5.70
N MET A 67 -9.37 -8.11 4.42
CA MET A 67 -10.32 -8.05 3.32
C MET A 67 -10.24 -9.33 2.49
N GLY A 68 -11.38 -10.00 2.37
CA GLY A 68 -11.55 -11.13 1.48
C GLY A 68 -11.99 -10.68 0.09
N ALA A 69 -12.13 -11.64 -0.82
CA ALA A 69 -12.54 -11.39 -2.20
C ALA A 69 -14.00 -11.76 -2.50
N ALA A 70 -14.77 -12.08 -1.45
CA ALA A 70 -16.15 -12.52 -1.57
C ALA A 70 -17.11 -11.34 -1.57
N LYS A 71 -18.14 -11.43 -2.41
CA LYS A 71 -19.24 -10.47 -2.49
C LYS A 71 -20.56 -11.20 -2.21
N PRO A 72 -21.43 -10.70 -1.33
CA PRO A 72 -22.76 -11.27 -1.13
C PRO A 72 -23.53 -11.36 -2.44
N GLY A 73 -24.18 -12.51 -2.69
CA GLY A 73 -24.94 -12.77 -3.92
C GLY A 73 -24.10 -13.28 -5.10
N HIS A 74 -22.81 -13.57 -4.91
CA HIS A 74 -21.91 -14.12 -5.93
C HIS A 74 -21.30 -15.45 -5.49
N PHE A 75 -20.94 -16.31 -6.45
CA PHE A 75 -20.24 -17.55 -6.12
C PHE A 75 -18.83 -17.27 -5.56
N PRO A 76 -18.37 -18.05 -4.57
CA PRO A 76 -16.99 -17.98 -4.11
C PRO A 76 -16.01 -18.14 -5.28
N GLY A 77 -15.04 -17.23 -5.39
CA GLY A 77 -14.03 -17.25 -6.44
C GLY A 77 -14.36 -16.42 -7.70
N GLU A 78 -15.57 -15.88 -7.86
CA GLU A 78 -15.89 -14.98 -8.98
C GLU A 78 -15.11 -13.65 -8.93
N LEU A 79 -14.61 -13.28 -7.75
CA LEU A 79 -13.94 -12.00 -7.48
C LEU A 79 -14.79 -10.83 -8.02
N ALA A 80 -16.08 -10.80 -7.67
CA ALA A 80 -17.09 -9.92 -8.28
C ALA A 80 -17.17 -8.51 -7.68
N ILE A 81 -16.24 -8.16 -6.79
CA ILE A 81 -16.15 -6.82 -6.19
C ILE A 81 -15.61 -5.85 -7.25
N THR A 82 -16.33 -4.76 -7.47
CA THR A 82 -15.94 -3.75 -8.47
C THR A 82 -14.97 -2.72 -7.90
N LYS A 83 -14.28 -1.98 -8.78
CA LYS A 83 -13.40 -0.88 -8.41
C LYS A 83 -14.11 0.17 -7.53
N GLU A 84 -15.34 0.54 -7.86
CA GLU A 84 -16.14 1.52 -7.11
C GLU A 84 -16.47 1.03 -5.70
N GLU A 85 -16.72 -0.27 -5.55
CA GLU A 85 -16.94 -0.88 -4.24
C GLU A 85 -15.67 -0.84 -3.39
N TYR A 86 -14.51 -1.16 -3.98
CA TYR A 86 -13.21 -1.02 -3.30
C TYR A 86 -12.93 0.43 -2.87
N LEU A 87 -13.11 1.41 -3.76
CA LEU A 87 -12.91 2.83 -3.44
C LEU A 87 -13.77 3.26 -2.25
N ARG A 88 -15.06 2.88 -2.25
CA ARG A 88 -15.97 3.16 -1.14
C ARG A 88 -15.50 2.48 0.16
N TRP A 89 -15.06 1.23 0.09
CA TRP A 89 -14.57 0.51 1.27
C TRP A 89 -13.26 1.09 1.81
N PHE A 90 -12.32 1.49 0.95
CA PHE A 90 -11.08 2.14 1.37
C PHE A 90 -11.37 3.48 2.07
N GLN A 91 -12.37 4.23 1.62
CA GLN A 91 -12.83 5.42 2.34
C GLN A 91 -13.29 5.05 3.75
N TYR A 92 -14.16 4.05 3.91
CA TYR A 92 -14.63 3.62 5.25
C TYR A 92 -13.49 3.12 6.14
N ILE A 93 -12.53 2.37 5.58
CA ILE A 93 -11.36 1.87 6.30
C ILE A 93 -10.46 3.04 6.75
N GLY A 94 -10.28 4.05 5.90
CA GLY A 94 -9.57 5.28 6.27
C GLY A 94 -10.31 6.09 7.35
N ASP A 95 -11.64 6.19 7.25
CA ASP A 95 -12.48 6.94 8.19
C ASP A 95 -12.46 6.35 9.60
N MET A 96 -12.32 5.02 9.72
CA MET A 96 -12.10 4.35 11.00
C MET A 96 -10.64 4.44 11.49
N ASN A 97 -9.78 5.20 10.80
CA ASN A 97 -8.38 5.44 11.14
C ASN A 97 -7.56 4.14 11.18
N ALA A 98 -7.92 3.17 10.33
CA ALA A 98 -7.06 2.03 10.03
C ALA A 98 -5.92 2.47 9.09
N ASP A 99 -4.79 1.80 9.21
CA ASP A 99 -3.56 2.13 8.49
C ASP A 99 -3.20 1.07 7.44
N VAL A 100 -3.72 -0.15 7.58
CA VAL A 100 -3.31 -1.32 6.78
C VAL A 100 -4.50 -2.13 6.31
N ILE A 101 -4.46 -2.59 5.06
CA ILE A 101 -5.35 -3.62 4.54
C ILE A 101 -4.53 -4.89 4.37
N ARG A 102 -5.04 -6.01 4.89
CA ARG A 102 -4.49 -7.34 4.60
C ARG A 102 -5.42 -8.08 3.64
N VAL A 103 -4.86 -8.62 2.57
CA VAL A 103 -5.53 -9.55 1.66
C VAL A 103 -4.85 -10.90 1.71
N TYR A 104 -5.58 -11.98 1.45
CA TYR A 104 -5.10 -13.35 1.63
C TYR A 104 -4.43 -13.93 0.39
N THR A 105 -4.72 -13.36 -0.77
CA THR A 105 -4.28 -13.83 -2.08
C THR A 105 -4.22 -12.65 -3.05
N THR A 106 -3.71 -12.89 -4.24
CA THR A 106 -3.76 -11.96 -5.37
C THR A 106 -5.21 -11.68 -5.77
N LEU A 107 -5.59 -10.39 -5.83
CA LEU A 107 -6.91 -9.94 -6.27
C LEU A 107 -6.90 -9.52 -7.75
N LYS A 108 -8.07 -9.19 -8.30
CA LYS A 108 -8.16 -8.61 -9.66
C LYS A 108 -7.52 -7.22 -9.73
N PRO A 109 -7.07 -6.77 -10.93
CA PRO A 109 -6.49 -5.43 -11.15
C PRO A 109 -7.30 -4.28 -10.53
N ASP A 110 -8.64 -4.35 -10.60
CA ASP A 110 -9.57 -3.37 -10.01
C ASP A 110 -9.27 -3.03 -8.54
N PHE A 111 -8.80 -4.01 -7.75
CA PHE A 111 -8.42 -3.77 -6.36
C PHE A 111 -7.19 -2.86 -6.25
N TYR A 112 -6.13 -3.15 -7.00
CA TYR A 112 -4.88 -2.41 -6.96
C TYR A 112 -5.04 -1.02 -7.57
N ASP A 113 -5.81 -0.90 -8.65
CA ASP A 113 -6.17 0.38 -9.26
C ASP A 113 -6.97 1.26 -8.29
N ALA A 114 -7.96 0.69 -7.60
CA ALA A 114 -8.70 1.41 -6.57
C ALA A 114 -7.80 1.84 -5.41
N LEU A 115 -6.87 0.98 -4.96
CA LEU A 115 -6.00 1.27 -3.83
C LEU A 115 -5.01 2.39 -4.18
N TYR A 116 -4.46 2.34 -5.40
CA TYR A 116 -3.61 3.40 -5.93
C TYR A 116 -4.38 4.71 -6.02
N GLU A 117 -5.56 4.71 -6.64
CA GLU A 117 -6.39 5.90 -6.80
C GLU A 117 -6.79 6.53 -5.46
N TYR A 118 -7.22 5.71 -4.50
CA TYR A 118 -7.52 6.15 -3.13
C TYR A 118 -6.29 6.80 -2.48
N ASN A 119 -5.13 6.14 -2.52
CA ASN A 119 -3.90 6.61 -1.88
C ASN A 119 -3.33 7.89 -2.50
N GLN A 120 -3.66 8.21 -3.76
CA GLN A 120 -3.25 9.48 -4.38
C GLN A 120 -4.00 10.69 -3.82
N GLN A 121 -5.17 10.49 -3.22
CA GLN A 121 -6.02 11.56 -2.70
C GLN A 121 -6.09 11.55 -1.16
N ALA A 122 -5.78 10.42 -0.54
CA ALA A 122 -5.87 10.23 0.90
C ALA A 122 -4.79 11.03 1.66
N LYS A 123 -5.21 11.78 2.69
CA LYS A 123 -4.29 12.43 3.64
C LYS A 123 -3.43 11.43 4.41
N LYS A 124 -3.96 10.23 4.65
CA LYS A 124 -3.27 9.09 5.27
C LYS A 124 -3.45 7.88 4.35
N PRO A 125 -2.44 7.50 3.56
CA PRO A 125 -2.55 6.36 2.68
C PRO A 125 -2.63 5.05 3.47
N LEU A 126 -3.32 4.07 2.90
CA LEU A 126 -3.41 2.70 3.41
C LEU A 126 -2.22 1.88 2.89
N TYR A 127 -1.54 1.17 3.79
CA TYR A 127 -0.53 0.19 3.43
C TYR A 127 -1.17 -1.15 3.10
N LEU A 128 -0.53 -1.91 2.23
CA LEU A 128 -0.97 -3.25 1.84
C LEU A 128 -0.09 -4.30 2.51
N LEU A 129 -0.71 -5.24 3.22
CA LEU A 129 -0.10 -6.48 3.67
C LEU A 129 -0.61 -7.59 2.74
N GLN A 130 0.18 -7.89 1.72
CA GLN A 130 -0.18 -8.80 0.65
C GLN A 130 0.10 -10.24 1.05
N GLY A 131 -0.94 -11.08 1.01
CA GLY A 131 -0.82 -12.52 1.19
C GLY A 131 -0.43 -13.23 -0.10
N VAL A 132 0.39 -14.27 0.04
CA VAL A 132 0.62 -15.30 -0.98
C VAL A 132 -0.13 -16.55 -0.51
N TRP A 133 -0.97 -17.11 -1.37
CA TRP A 133 -1.76 -18.28 -1.02
C TRP A 133 -0.92 -19.55 -1.13
N ILE A 134 -1.25 -20.55 -0.31
CA ILE A 134 -0.64 -21.88 -0.38
C ILE A 134 -1.79 -22.88 -0.46
N ASN A 135 -1.66 -23.88 -1.33
CA ASN A 135 -2.67 -24.91 -1.50
C ASN A 135 -2.79 -25.79 -0.23
N GLU A 136 -3.94 -25.68 0.44
CA GLU A 136 -4.21 -26.40 1.69
C GLU A 136 -4.32 -27.92 1.50
N ASP A 137 -4.78 -28.38 0.33
CA ASP A 137 -4.84 -29.82 0.03
C ASP A 137 -3.44 -30.41 -0.09
N ASP A 138 -2.51 -29.66 -0.70
CA ASP A 138 -1.11 -30.09 -0.82
C ASP A 138 -0.44 -30.12 0.55
N ILE A 139 -0.69 -29.11 1.40
CA ILE A 139 -0.21 -29.11 2.80
C ILE A 139 -0.74 -30.34 3.54
N ALA A 140 -2.05 -30.60 3.46
CA ALA A 140 -2.69 -31.70 4.17
C ALA A 140 -2.21 -33.08 3.71
N LYS A 141 -1.96 -33.25 2.40
CA LYS A 141 -1.52 -34.52 1.81
C LYS A 141 -0.04 -34.80 2.04
N LEU A 142 0.81 -33.79 1.88
CA LEU A 142 2.27 -33.98 1.89
C LEU A 142 2.87 -33.82 3.28
N ASN A 143 2.31 -32.94 4.12
CA ASN A 143 2.79 -32.62 5.48
C ASN A 143 4.29 -32.28 5.58
N ASP A 144 4.92 -31.92 4.45
CA ASP A 144 6.31 -31.50 4.32
C ASP A 144 6.43 -30.55 3.13
N ALA A 145 6.92 -29.33 3.35
CA ALA A 145 7.06 -28.30 2.32
C ALA A 145 8.08 -28.69 1.22
N TYR A 146 8.95 -29.67 1.48
CA TYR A 146 9.98 -30.14 0.55
C TYR A 146 9.64 -31.47 -0.13
N ALA A 147 8.53 -32.11 0.23
CA ALA A 147 8.07 -33.34 -0.39
C ALA A 147 7.67 -33.13 -1.87
N ASP A 148 7.56 -34.24 -2.60
CA ASP A 148 7.18 -34.26 -4.01
C ASP A 148 7.98 -33.25 -4.86
N ASN A 149 9.31 -33.36 -4.80
CA ASN A 149 10.25 -32.46 -5.48
C ASN A 149 10.08 -30.97 -5.10
N GLY A 150 9.62 -30.70 -3.88
CA GLY A 150 9.42 -29.35 -3.36
C GLY A 150 8.20 -28.65 -3.95
N LYS A 151 7.15 -29.38 -4.33
CA LYS A 151 5.93 -28.83 -4.95
C LYS A 151 5.40 -27.59 -4.21
N ILE A 152 5.13 -27.69 -2.90
CA ILE A 152 4.61 -26.57 -2.09
C ILE A 152 5.53 -25.36 -2.13
N LYS A 153 6.84 -25.57 -1.94
CA LYS A 153 7.84 -24.50 -2.00
C LYS A 153 7.88 -23.84 -3.38
N ASN A 154 7.86 -24.63 -4.45
CA ASN A 154 7.95 -24.14 -5.82
C ASN A 154 6.71 -23.32 -6.20
N ASP A 155 5.52 -23.80 -5.80
CA ASP A 155 4.25 -23.09 -6.00
C ASP A 155 4.24 -21.76 -5.22
N LEU A 156 4.65 -21.76 -3.95
CA LEU A 156 4.78 -20.54 -3.15
C LEU A 156 5.74 -19.52 -3.80
N VAL A 157 6.91 -19.97 -4.26
CA VAL A 157 7.90 -19.09 -4.91
C VAL A 157 7.36 -18.55 -6.24
N LYS A 158 6.64 -19.38 -7.00
CA LYS A 158 6.00 -18.96 -8.25
C LYS A 158 4.95 -17.88 -7.97
N ASP A 159 4.03 -18.13 -7.05
CA ASP A 159 2.98 -17.17 -6.71
C ASP A 159 3.55 -15.88 -6.12
N ALA A 160 4.63 -15.95 -5.32
CA ALA A 160 5.31 -14.77 -4.82
C ALA A 160 5.96 -13.93 -5.93
N LYS A 161 6.44 -14.55 -7.02
CA LYS A 161 6.98 -13.84 -8.19
C LYS A 161 5.87 -13.21 -9.01
N ASP A 162 4.85 -14.00 -9.35
CA ASP A 162 3.68 -13.52 -10.10
C ASP A 162 3.02 -12.33 -9.38
N LEU A 163 3.02 -12.34 -8.05
CA LEU A 163 2.52 -11.24 -7.21
C LEU A 163 3.31 -9.93 -7.36
N VAL A 164 4.64 -10.01 -7.46
CA VAL A 164 5.49 -8.82 -7.60
C VAL A 164 5.33 -8.19 -8.99
N ASP A 165 4.98 -9.01 -9.99
CA ASP A 165 4.80 -8.62 -11.39
C ASP A 165 3.34 -8.23 -11.75
N ILE A 166 2.50 -7.93 -10.75
CA ILE A 166 1.10 -7.44 -10.94
C ILE A 166 1.04 -6.02 -11.49
#